data_AF-A0A8X6XEF8-F1
#
_entry.id   AF-A0A8X6XEF8-F1
#
_cell.length_a   1.000
_cell.length_b   1.000
_cell.length_c   1.000
_cell.angle_alpha   90.00
_cell.angle_beta   90.00
_cell.angle_gamma   90.00
#
_symmetry.space_group_name_H-M   'P 1'
#
loop_
_entity.id
_entity.type
_entity.pdbx_description
1 polymer ?
#
loop_
_entity_poly.entity_id
_entity_poly.type
_entity_poly.pdbx_seq_one_letter_code
_entity_poly.pdbx_strand_id
1 'polypeptide(L)'
;MQRDHWSHVWLQCLLLSLLLCRNVVLPDSNKYYRTTSLCLHQNDQAMYKKVDGAVITSENELNLKCVLTFQTDTVLQRFMLRFEHLALDCKDHLYIFDGDQKFGKYEHDLSCRSTRSDVGTIFTQGNYVTLKYETDNRTHAGNGFKLIITAVKKPNTGCQTFRCLNDLCISKNLTCDGVNHCGDNSDETSQANCADETATKQILGLNFGTFVSLVLGIFLICCVCVVGVIICVFRKEAQQRQLETEAHLGTPHSMVVGQSPYPTEPTFNTPHCQLEEKPPPYPGNTFLHPTQDGVHREGVYYHAK
;
A
#
# COMPACT_ATOMS: atom_id res chain seq x y z
N MET A 1 22.12 -31.12 -22.92
CA MET A 1 20.75 -31.18 -22.36
C MET A 1 20.62 -30.27 -21.13
N GLN A 2 20.93 -28.97 -21.25
CA GLN A 2 20.94 -28.06 -20.08
C GLN A 2 20.41 -26.65 -20.39
N ARG A 3 20.11 -26.36 -21.66
CA ARG A 3 19.57 -25.07 -22.13
C ARG A 3 18.04 -25.00 -22.03
N ASP A 4 17.38 -26.16 -21.97
CA ASP A 4 15.91 -26.26 -21.97
C ASP A 4 15.32 -26.05 -20.56
N HIS A 5 16.09 -26.36 -19.51
CA HIS A 5 15.65 -26.19 -18.12
C HIS A 5 15.44 -24.71 -17.75
N TRP A 6 16.32 -23.81 -18.24
CA TRP A 6 16.18 -22.38 -17.98
C TRP A 6 14.97 -21.78 -18.71
N SER A 7 14.68 -22.24 -19.92
CA SER A 7 13.50 -21.78 -20.68
C SER A 7 12.19 -22.16 -19.98
N HIS A 8 12.08 -23.36 -19.41
CA HIS A 8 10.92 -23.78 -18.63
C HIS A 8 10.75 -22.97 -17.33
N VAL A 9 11.84 -22.62 -16.65
CA VAL A 9 11.79 -21.77 -15.45
C VAL A 9 11.33 -20.36 -15.79
N TRP A 10 11.82 -19.76 -16.88
CA TRP A 10 11.35 -18.45 -17.35
C TRP A 10 9.88 -18.48 -17.76
N LEU A 11 9.44 -19.53 -18.46
CA LEU A 11 8.05 -19.69 -18.87
C LEU A 11 7.13 -19.89 -17.65
N GLN A 12 7.55 -20.66 -16.65
CA GLN A 12 6.80 -20.85 -15.41
C GLN A 12 6.74 -19.56 -14.58
N CYS A 13 7.83 -18.81 -14.46
CA CYS A 13 7.83 -17.49 -13.81
C CYS A 13 6.96 -16.47 -14.54
N LEU A 14 6.96 -16.48 -15.88
CA LEU A 14 6.10 -15.62 -16.70
C LEU A 14 4.62 -16.01 -16.57
N LEU A 15 4.32 -17.31 -16.51
CA LEU A 15 2.96 -17.79 -16.26
C LEU A 15 2.50 -17.43 -14.85
N LEU A 16 3.39 -17.54 -13.85
CA LEU A 16 3.10 -17.19 -12.45
C LEU A 16 2.91 -15.68 -12.29
N SER A 17 3.69 -14.84 -12.98
CA SER A 17 3.52 -13.39 -12.97
C SER A 17 2.23 -12.97 -13.71
N LEU A 18 1.89 -13.63 -14.82
CA LEU A 18 0.60 -13.44 -15.51
C LEU A 18 -0.60 -13.90 -14.66
N LEU A 19 -0.44 -14.96 -13.87
CA LEU A 19 -1.46 -15.44 -12.92
C LEU A 19 -1.62 -14.48 -11.72
N LEU A 20 -0.52 -13.90 -11.22
CA LEU A 20 -0.53 -12.90 -10.14
C LEU A 20 -1.08 -11.54 -10.58
N CYS A 21 -0.91 -11.15 -11.85
CA CYS A 21 -1.48 -9.91 -12.40
C CYS A 21 -2.98 -10.00 -12.74
N ARG A 22 -3.57 -11.20 -12.77
CA ARG A 22 -4.92 -11.40 -13.32
C ARG A 22 -6.07 -10.98 -12.39
N ASN A 23 -5.79 -10.66 -11.11
CA ASN A 23 -6.84 -10.40 -10.12
C ASN A 23 -6.75 -9.03 -9.42
N VAL A 24 -6.00 -8.06 -9.95
CA VAL A 24 -6.15 -6.67 -9.50
C VAL A 24 -7.28 -6.05 -10.31
N VAL A 25 -8.52 -6.35 -9.90
CA VAL A 25 -9.69 -5.58 -10.31
C VAL A 25 -9.75 -4.39 -9.36
N LEU A 26 -9.26 -3.23 -9.79
CA LEU A 26 -9.60 -1.97 -9.16
C LEU A 26 -11.03 -1.65 -9.59
N PRO A 27 -12.02 -1.62 -8.69
CA PRO A 27 -13.31 -1.04 -9.01
C PRO A 27 -13.13 0.46 -9.11
N ASP A 28 -12.77 0.95 -10.30
CA ASP A 28 -12.75 2.38 -10.59
C ASP A 28 -14.10 2.78 -11.20
N SER A 29 -14.94 3.46 -10.43
CA SER A 29 -16.22 4.00 -10.91
C SER A 29 -16.58 5.38 -10.37
N ASN A 30 -15.87 5.88 -9.36
CA ASN A 30 -16.30 7.11 -8.71
C ASN A 30 -15.89 8.35 -9.50
N LYS A 31 -16.88 9.18 -9.83
CA LYS A 31 -16.64 10.48 -10.45
C LYS A 31 -16.36 11.51 -9.37
N TYR A 32 -15.08 11.86 -9.23
CA TYR A 32 -14.64 12.90 -8.30
C TYR A 32 -14.66 14.27 -8.99
N TYR A 33 -15.37 15.21 -8.40
CA TYR A 33 -15.46 16.58 -8.88
C TYR A 33 -15.00 17.55 -7.80
N ARG A 34 -13.99 18.35 -8.11
CA ARG A 34 -13.62 19.50 -7.29
C ARG A 34 -14.36 20.74 -7.79
N THR A 35 -14.92 21.53 -6.89
CA THR A 35 -15.64 22.76 -7.25
C THR A 35 -14.76 23.73 -8.04
N THR A 36 -13.52 24.01 -7.60
CA THR A 36 -12.51 24.78 -8.36
C THR A 36 -12.47 24.41 -9.85
N SER A 37 -12.23 23.14 -10.18
CA SER A 37 -12.03 22.71 -11.58
C SER A 37 -13.33 22.59 -12.36
N LEU A 38 -14.41 22.17 -11.71
CA LEU A 38 -15.68 21.95 -12.38
C LEU A 38 -16.34 23.27 -12.82
N CYS A 39 -16.13 24.33 -12.05
CA CYS A 39 -16.82 25.61 -12.24
C CYS A 39 -16.01 26.61 -13.11
N LEU A 40 -14.69 26.49 -13.17
CA LEU A 40 -13.84 27.37 -14.01
C LEU A 40 -13.99 27.12 -15.53
N HIS A 41 -14.42 25.93 -15.93
CA HIS A 41 -14.60 25.54 -17.33
C HIS A 41 -16.01 25.76 -17.88
N GLN A 42 -16.86 26.48 -17.14
CA GLN A 42 -18.27 26.65 -17.50
C GLN A 42 -18.45 27.75 -18.56
N ASN A 43 -17.89 27.51 -19.75
CA ASN A 43 -18.12 28.31 -20.94
C ASN A 43 -19.50 27.92 -21.52
N ASP A 44 -20.57 28.52 -20.98
CA ASP A 44 -21.95 28.68 -21.51
C ASP A 44 -22.73 27.50 -22.16
N GLN A 45 -22.19 26.28 -22.27
CA GLN A 45 -22.96 25.10 -22.67
C GLN A 45 -23.29 24.25 -21.46
N ALA A 46 -24.40 24.63 -20.81
CA ALA A 46 -24.98 23.90 -19.71
C ALA A 46 -25.61 22.58 -20.18
N MET A 47 -24.75 21.58 -20.41
CA MET A 47 -25.17 20.19 -20.52
C MET A 47 -25.17 19.59 -19.12
N TYR A 48 -26.32 19.10 -18.68
CA TYR A 48 -26.44 18.32 -17.44
C TYR A 48 -25.43 17.15 -17.45
N LYS A 49 -24.85 16.83 -16.30
CA LYS A 49 -23.89 15.74 -16.17
C LYS A 49 -24.61 14.45 -15.77
N LYS A 50 -24.59 13.45 -16.65
CA LYS A 50 -25.13 12.13 -16.33
C LYS A 50 -24.19 11.35 -15.42
N VAL A 51 -24.68 10.97 -14.24
CA VAL A 51 -23.89 10.26 -13.22
C VAL A 51 -24.76 9.23 -12.48
N ASP A 52 -24.19 8.05 -12.21
CA ASP A 52 -24.76 7.08 -11.27
C ASP A 52 -24.39 7.44 -9.83
N GLY A 53 -23.16 7.92 -9.63
CA GLY A 53 -22.64 8.38 -8.35
C GLY A 53 -21.53 9.39 -8.60
N ALA A 54 -21.39 10.35 -7.70
CA ALA A 54 -20.29 11.30 -7.74
C ALA A 54 -19.97 11.84 -6.35
N VAL A 55 -18.71 12.21 -6.15
CA VAL A 55 -18.21 12.88 -4.95
C VAL A 55 -17.81 14.29 -5.33
N ILE A 56 -18.50 15.28 -4.77
CA ILE A 56 -18.23 16.69 -4.96
C ILE A 56 -17.52 17.23 -3.73
N THR A 57 -16.32 17.78 -3.93
CA THR A 57 -15.52 18.37 -2.86
C THR A 57 -15.28 19.85 -3.10
N SER A 58 -15.38 20.60 -2.01
CA SER A 58 -15.00 22.01 -1.90
C SER A 58 -13.98 22.17 -0.78
N GLU A 59 -12.90 22.90 -1.06
CA GLU A 59 -11.77 23.11 -0.14
C GLU A 59 -11.42 24.61 -0.10
N ASN A 60 -12.04 25.38 0.80
CA ASN A 60 -11.75 26.82 1.01
C ASN A 60 -11.84 27.69 -0.27
N GLU A 61 -12.95 27.60 -0.99
CA GLU A 61 -13.17 28.29 -2.28
C GLU A 61 -13.49 29.79 -2.08
N LEU A 62 -12.89 30.68 -2.88
CA LEU A 62 -13.09 32.13 -2.80
C LEU A 62 -13.72 32.72 -4.08
N ASN A 63 -14.68 33.63 -3.90
CA ASN A 63 -15.42 34.33 -4.97
C ASN A 63 -16.00 33.38 -6.02
N LEU A 64 -16.39 32.18 -5.61
CA LEU A 64 -16.88 31.15 -6.49
C LEU A 64 -18.37 31.35 -6.71
N LYS A 65 -18.82 31.29 -7.97
CA LYS A 65 -20.24 31.25 -8.32
C LYS A 65 -20.48 30.08 -9.26
N CYS A 66 -20.93 28.96 -8.70
CA CYS A 66 -21.01 27.71 -9.42
C CYS A 66 -22.43 27.17 -9.48
N VAL A 67 -22.86 26.70 -10.65
CA VAL A 67 -24.16 26.04 -10.84
C VAL A 67 -23.95 24.73 -11.56
N LEU A 68 -24.26 23.62 -10.90
CA LEU A 68 -24.03 22.27 -11.40
C LEU A 68 -25.35 21.52 -11.45
N THR A 69 -25.70 21.00 -12.61
CA THR A 69 -26.90 20.16 -12.78
C THR A 69 -26.48 18.73 -13.12
N PHE A 70 -26.97 17.78 -12.34
CA PHE A 70 -26.76 16.35 -12.55
C PHE A 70 -28.06 15.68 -12.97
N GLN A 71 -27.93 14.63 -13.78
CA GLN A 71 -29.04 13.79 -14.22
C GLN A 71 -28.70 12.33 -13.96
N THR A 72 -29.65 11.53 -13.50
CA THR A 72 -29.51 10.07 -13.45
C THR A 72 -29.62 9.47 -14.85
N ASP A 73 -29.21 8.22 -15.03
CA ASP A 73 -29.31 7.55 -16.33
C ASP A 73 -30.77 7.31 -16.76
N THR A 74 -31.62 6.97 -15.78
CA THR A 74 -33.04 6.67 -16.01
C THR A 74 -33.96 7.61 -15.24
N VAL A 75 -35.14 7.90 -15.80
CA VAL A 75 -36.19 8.73 -15.15
C VAL A 75 -36.84 8.07 -13.93
N LEU A 76 -36.63 6.76 -13.75
CA LEU A 76 -37.12 6.00 -12.60
C LEU A 76 -36.19 6.10 -11.38
N GLN A 77 -34.99 6.66 -11.58
CA GLN A 77 -34.06 6.97 -10.51
C GLN A 77 -34.30 8.37 -9.95
N ARG A 78 -33.83 8.55 -8.72
CA ARG A 78 -33.73 9.85 -8.05
C ARG A 78 -32.37 9.95 -7.38
N PHE A 79 -31.97 11.14 -6.99
CA PHE A 79 -30.73 11.35 -6.26
C PHE A 79 -30.96 11.21 -4.76
N MET A 80 -30.05 10.47 -4.13
CA MET A 80 -29.75 10.55 -2.70
C MET A 80 -28.53 11.43 -2.53
N LEU A 81 -28.62 12.43 -1.66
CA LEU A 81 -27.55 13.35 -1.34
C LEU A 81 -27.16 13.16 0.12
N ARG A 82 -25.86 13.04 0.39
CA ARG A 82 -25.33 12.90 1.74
C ARG A 82 -24.01 13.63 1.89
N PHE A 83 -23.89 14.39 2.98
CA PHE A 83 -22.63 15.01 3.34
C PHE A 83 -21.81 14.06 4.22
N GLU A 84 -20.54 13.86 3.87
CA GLU A 84 -19.53 13.32 4.78
C GLU A 84 -18.86 14.43 5.59
N HIS A 85 -18.72 15.61 4.97
CA HIS A 85 -18.23 16.82 5.61
C HIS A 85 -19.08 18.00 5.15
N LEU A 86 -19.46 18.88 6.07
CA LEU A 86 -20.18 20.11 5.80
C LEU A 86 -19.79 21.15 6.85
N ALA A 87 -19.03 22.15 6.43
CA ALA A 87 -18.70 23.33 7.22
C ALA A 87 -18.57 24.52 6.26
N LEU A 88 -19.56 25.40 6.21
CA LEU A 88 -19.55 26.55 5.29
C LEU A 88 -19.27 27.84 6.07
N ASP A 89 -18.77 28.86 5.38
CA ASP A 89 -18.78 30.22 5.94
C ASP A 89 -20.24 30.73 6.09
N CYS A 90 -20.46 31.69 6.98
CA CYS A 90 -21.81 32.25 7.20
C CYS A 90 -22.28 33.14 6.04
N LYS A 91 -21.37 33.55 5.16
CA LYS A 91 -21.70 34.27 3.93
C LYS A 91 -21.74 33.37 2.72
N ASP A 92 -21.22 32.16 2.83
CA ASP A 92 -21.28 31.16 1.78
C ASP A 92 -22.63 30.45 1.84
N HIS A 93 -23.16 30.17 0.66
CA HIS A 93 -24.44 29.49 0.51
C HIS A 93 -24.34 28.36 -0.51
N LEU A 94 -24.78 27.17 -0.09
CA LEU A 94 -25.01 26.02 -0.96
C LEU A 94 -26.51 25.77 -1.07
N TYR A 95 -27.08 26.11 -2.21
CA TYR A 95 -28.48 25.88 -2.53
C TYR A 95 -28.66 24.55 -3.26
N ILE A 96 -29.68 23.80 -2.86
CA ILE A 96 -30.06 22.52 -3.48
C ILE A 96 -31.46 22.67 -4.08
N PHE A 97 -31.56 22.37 -5.38
CA PHE A 97 -32.80 22.39 -6.14
C PHE A 97 -33.16 20.95 -6.55
N ASP A 98 -34.38 20.53 -6.25
CA ASP A 98 -34.98 19.26 -6.71
C ASP A 98 -35.46 19.42 -8.16
N GLY A 99 -34.52 19.42 -9.10
CA GLY A 99 -34.79 19.59 -10.53
C GLY A 99 -33.61 20.13 -11.32
N ASP A 100 -33.86 20.45 -12.59
CA ASP A 100 -32.90 21.07 -13.52
C ASP A 100 -32.95 22.62 -13.49
N GLN A 101 -33.81 23.19 -12.63
CA GLN A 101 -33.97 24.62 -12.48
C GLN A 101 -32.71 25.26 -11.88
N LYS A 102 -32.21 26.31 -12.56
CA LYS A 102 -31.03 27.08 -12.13
C LYS A 102 -31.39 28.32 -11.32
N PHE A 103 -32.67 28.69 -11.34
CA PHE A 103 -33.23 29.88 -10.70
C PHE A 103 -34.63 29.54 -10.21
N GLY A 104 -35.05 30.14 -9.10
CA GLY A 104 -36.36 29.88 -8.51
C GLY A 104 -36.25 29.47 -7.05
N LYS A 105 -37.26 28.74 -6.56
CA LYS A 105 -37.34 28.26 -5.19
C LYS A 105 -36.40 27.05 -5.01
N TYR A 106 -35.42 27.19 -4.13
CA TYR A 106 -34.60 26.07 -3.67
C TYR A 106 -35.35 25.28 -2.58
N GLU A 107 -35.03 24.00 -2.45
CA GLU A 107 -35.57 23.16 -1.37
C GLU A 107 -34.73 23.31 -0.09
N HIS A 108 -33.41 23.48 -0.24
CA HIS A 108 -32.49 23.68 0.87
C HIS A 108 -31.53 24.84 0.60
N ASP A 109 -31.27 25.62 1.65
CA ASP A 109 -30.23 26.65 1.73
C ASP A 109 -29.32 26.32 2.90
N LEU A 110 -28.08 25.93 2.59
CA LEU A 110 -27.09 25.53 3.57
C LEU A 110 -26.03 26.63 3.71
N SER A 111 -25.71 26.97 4.96
CA SER A 111 -24.68 27.94 5.33
C SER A 111 -24.00 27.49 6.64
N CYS A 112 -23.29 28.37 7.34
CA CYS A 112 -22.53 28.02 8.57
C CYS A 112 -23.36 27.44 9.72
N ARG A 113 -24.67 27.67 9.73
CA ARG A 113 -25.59 27.12 10.74
C ARG A 113 -25.96 25.66 10.46
N SER A 114 -25.74 25.20 9.23
CA SER A 114 -26.12 23.87 8.78
C SER A 114 -24.99 22.91 9.08
N THR A 115 -25.26 21.88 9.89
CA THR A 115 -24.30 20.80 10.13
C THR A 115 -24.69 19.54 9.36
N ARG A 116 -23.73 18.63 9.17
CA ARG A 116 -23.95 17.32 8.57
C ARG A 116 -25.11 16.55 9.23
N SER A 117 -25.19 16.63 10.56
CA SER A 117 -26.19 15.92 11.36
C SER A 117 -27.59 16.50 11.21
N ASP A 118 -27.70 17.83 11.10
CA ASP A 118 -28.99 18.52 10.97
C ASP A 118 -29.59 18.35 9.58
N VAL A 119 -28.74 18.34 8.54
CA VAL A 119 -29.16 18.16 7.14
C VAL A 119 -29.54 16.71 6.85
N GLY A 120 -28.77 15.76 7.37
CA GLY A 120 -29.03 14.34 7.18
C GLY A 120 -28.94 13.90 5.71
N THR A 121 -29.78 12.94 5.33
CA THR A 121 -29.87 12.40 3.97
C THR A 121 -31.03 13.05 3.24
N ILE A 122 -30.76 13.65 2.08
CA ILE A 122 -31.77 14.30 1.22
C ILE A 122 -32.08 13.39 0.04
N PHE A 123 -33.35 13.31 -0.37
CA PHE A 123 -33.77 12.62 -1.59
C PHE A 123 -34.52 13.56 -2.51
N THR A 124 -34.16 13.57 -3.79
CA THR A 124 -34.93 14.28 -4.81
C THR A 124 -36.22 13.53 -5.16
N GLN A 125 -37.20 14.24 -5.72
CA GLN A 125 -38.41 13.64 -6.28
C GLN A 125 -38.16 13.21 -7.72
N GLY A 126 -37.38 13.99 -8.46
CA GLY A 126 -37.06 13.73 -9.87
C GLY A 126 -35.68 13.10 -10.10
N ASN A 127 -35.38 12.93 -11.38
CA ASN A 127 -34.14 12.37 -11.91
C ASN A 127 -33.04 13.44 -12.14
N TYR A 128 -33.27 14.66 -11.67
CA TYR A 128 -32.37 15.80 -11.78
C TYR A 128 -32.11 16.41 -10.41
N VAL A 129 -30.90 16.95 -10.21
CA VAL A 129 -30.57 17.79 -9.08
C VAL A 129 -29.68 18.94 -9.54
N THR A 130 -29.95 20.14 -9.06
CA THR A 130 -29.12 21.31 -9.33
C THR A 130 -28.54 21.84 -8.01
N LEU A 131 -27.24 22.05 -8.00
CA LEU A 131 -26.47 22.60 -6.89
C LEU A 131 -25.96 23.97 -7.29
N LYS A 132 -26.23 24.98 -6.47
CA LYS A 132 -25.68 26.32 -6.66
C LYS A 132 -24.84 26.66 -5.45
N TYR A 133 -23.54 26.86 -5.66
CA TYR A 133 -22.60 27.22 -4.61
C TYR A 133 -22.05 28.62 -4.86
N GLU A 134 -22.28 29.51 -3.90
CA GLU A 134 -21.84 30.90 -3.95
C GLU A 134 -20.97 31.18 -2.73
N THR A 135 -19.74 31.61 -2.96
CA THR A 135 -18.79 32.00 -1.91
C THR A 135 -18.38 33.45 -2.02
N ASP A 136 -17.98 34.04 -0.88
CA ASP A 136 -17.45 35.39 -0.82
C ASP A 136 -15.90 35.41 -0.90
N ASN A 137 -15.30 36.58 -0.64
CA ASN A 137 -13.85 36.75 -0.69
C ASN A 137 -13.14 36.38 0.64
N ARG A 138 -13.81 35.66 1.54
CA ARG A 138 -13.28 35.25 2.84
C ARG A 138 -13.59 33.79 3.08
N THR A 139 -12.60 33.05 3.54
CA THR A 139 -12.80 31.65 3.96
C THR A 139 -11.86 31.37 5.12
N HIS A 140 -12.32 30.52 6.04
CA HIS A 140 -11.51 30.02 7.14
C HIS A 140 -10.98 28.64 6.82
N ALA A 141 -9.82 28.29 7.38
CA ALA A 141 -9.24 26.96 7.19
C ALA A 141 -10.19 25.90 7.76
N GLY A 142 -10.60 24.96 6.91
CA GLY A 142 -11.55 23.90 7.27
C GLY A 142 -12.95 24.12 6.68
N ASN A 143 -13.22 25.27 6.07
CA ASN A 143 -14.45 25.48 5.33
C ASN A 143 -14.44 24.67 4.02
N GLY A 144 -15.59 24.07 3.74
CA GLY A 144 -15.79 23.21 2.60
C GLY A 144 -16.80 22.12 2.89
N PHE A 145 -17.00 21.29 1.89
CA PHE A 145 -17.92 20.16 2.01
C PHE A 145 -17.44 19.00 1.15
N LYS A 146 -17.81 17.80 1.58
CA LYS A 146 -17.71 16.57 0.80
C LYS A 146 -19.12 16.01 0.66
N LEU A 147 -19.71 16.23 -0.50
CA LEU A 147 -21.06 15.81 -0.85
C LEU A 147 -20.98 14.58 -1.74
N ILE A 148 -21.68 13.52 -1.34
CA ILE A 148 -21.87 12.32 -2.14
C ILE A 148 -23.28 12.38 -2.71
N ILE A 149 -23.38 12.31 -4.04
CA ILE A 149 -24.65 12.17 -4.75
C ILE A 149 -24.72 10.78 -5.37
N THR A 150 -25.87 10.13 -5.30
CA THR A 150 -26.04 8.75 -5.79
C THR A 150 -27.42 8.57 -6.41
N ALA A 151 -27.48 8.00 -7.60
CA ALA A 151 -28.69 7.64 -8.30
C ALA A 151 -29.26 6.35 -7.71
N VAL A 152 -30.36 6.46 -6.99
CA VAL A 152 -31.01 5.35 -6.29
C VAL A 152 -32.36 5.00 -6.92
N LYS A 153 -32.72 3.71 -6.92
CA LYS A 153 -34.07 3.21 -7.23
C LYS A 153 -34.75 2.69 -5.98
N LYS A 154 -36.09 2.76 -5.94
CA LYS A 154 -36.90 2.13 -4.89
C LYS A 154 -36.98 0.60 -5.12
N PRO A 155 -37.13 -0.20 -4.06
CA PRO A 155 -37.13 -1.67 -4.15
C PRO A 155 -38.28 -2.20 -5.03
N ASN A 156 -39.44 -1.53 -5.00
CA ASN A 156 -40.63 -1.92 -5.76
C ASN A 156 -40.47 -1.79 -7.29
N THR A 157 -39.42 -1.12 -7.76
CA THR A 157 -39.15 -0.88 -9.19
C THR A 157 -38.21 -1.94 -9.80
N GLY A 158 -37.75 -2.90 -8.99
CA GLY A 158 -36.83 -3.97 -9.42
C GLY A 158 -35.36 -3.56 -9.31
N CYS A 159 -34.60 -4.33 -8.53
CA CYS A 159 -33.17 -4.13 -8.29
C CYS A 159 -32.35 -5.08 -9.19
N GLN A 160 -31.91 -4.61 -10.35
CA GLN A 160 -31.14 -5.47 -11.29
C GLN A 160 -29.62 -5.41 -11.03
N THR A 161 -29.15 -4.48 -10.20
CA THR A 161 -27.73 -4.18 -9.99
C THR A 161 -27.26 -4.59 -8.59
N PHE A 162 -27.37 -3.71 -7.59
CA PHE A 162 -26.99 -3.98 -6.20
C PHE A 162 -28.06 -3.41 -5.25
N ARG A 163 -28.41 -4.20 -4.23
CA ARG A 163 -29.39 -3.84 -3.19
C ARG A 163 -28.68 -3.58 -1.87
N CYS A 164 -28.78 -2.35 -1.39
CA CYS A 164 -28.32 -1.92 -0.08
C CYS A 164 -29.13 -2.57 1.04
N LEU A 165 -28.61 -2.57 2.27
CA LEU A 165 -29.34 -3.07 3.46
C LEU A 165 -30.58 -2.24 3.79
N ASN A 166 -30.58 -0.95 3.45
CA ASN A 166 -31.71 -0.05 3.56
C ASN A 166 -32.73 -0.14 2.40
N ASP A 167 -32.68 -1.21 1.62
CA ASP A 167 -33.56 -1.49 0.46
C ASP A 167 -33.45 -0.51 -0.72
N LEU A 168 -32.45 0.37 -0.72
CA LEU A 168 -32.11 1.18 -1.90
C LEU A 168 -31.36 0.35 -2.93
N CYS A 169 -31.53 0.72 -4.19
CA CYS A 169 -30.87 0.09 -5.31
C CYS A 169 -29.94 1.06 -6.00
N ILE A 170 -28.65 0.73 -6.03
CA ILE A 170 -27.59 1.53 -6.67
C ILE A 170 -26.97 0.75 -7.83
N SER A 171 -26.23 1.43 -8.68
CA SER A 171 -25.50 0.77 -9.76
C SER A 171 -24.34 -0.06 -9.20
N LYS A 172 -24.06 -1.21 -9.82
CA LYS A 172 -23.02 -2.16 -9.36
C LYS A 172 -21.60 -1.59 -9.52
N ASN A 173 -21.44 -0.55 -10.32
CA ASN A 173 -20.15 0.12 -10.45
C ASN A 173 -19.77 0.91 -9.19
N LEU A 174 -20.75 1.29 -8.35
CA LEU A 174 -20.58 2.03 -7.10
C LEU A 174 -20.35 1.12 -5.88
N THR A 175 -19.85 -0.10 -6.07
CA THR A 175 -19.60 -1.04 -4.97
C THR A 175 -18.10 -1.28 -4.84
N CYS A 176 -17.63 -1.36 -3.60
CA CYS A 176 -16.22 -1.57 -3.25
C CYS A 176 -15.30 -0.44 -3.72
N ASP A 177 -15.81 0.77 -3.89
CA ASP A 177 -15.06 1.91 -4.46
C ASP A 177 -14.55 2.90 -3.40
N GLY A 178 -14.66 2.52 -2.13
CA GLY A 178 -14.22 3.30 -0.97
C GLY A 178 -15.16 4.43 -0.58
N VAL A 179 -16.33 4.54 -1.20
CA VAL A 179 -17.33 5.58 -0.91
C VAL A 179 -18.66 4.93 -0.59
N ASN A 180 -19.25 5.33 0.54
CA ASN A 180 -20.52 4.79 0.98
C ASN A 180 -21.68 5.34 0.11
N HIS A 181 -22.03 4.74 -1.01
CA HIS A 181 -23.16 5.11 -1.84
C HIS A 181 -24.51 4.67 -1.27
N CYS A 182 -24.55 3.62 -0.44
CA CYS A 182 -25.80 3.17 0.16
C CYS A 182 -26.28 4.03 1.35
N GLY A 183 -25.38 4.75 2.02
CA GLY A 183 -25.63 5.45 3.28
C GLY A 183 -25.48 4.57 4.53
N ASP A 184 -25.67 3.25 4.40
CA ASP A 184 -25.46 2.24 5.44
C ASP A 184 -24.13 1.48 5.31
N ASN A 185 -23.31 1.85 4.31
CA ASN A 185 -22.00 1.25 4.00
C ASN A 185 -22.07 -0.21 3.53
N SER A 186 -23.24 -0.73 3.17
CA SER A 186 -23.39 -2.12 2.72
C SER A 186 -22.71 -2.43 1.38
N ASP A 187 -22.54 -1.41 0.54
CA ASP A 187 -21.80 -1.43 -0.72
C ASP A 187 -20.28 -1.57 -0.58
N GLU A 188 -19.74 -1.28 0.60
CA GLU A 188 -18.30 -1.35 0.91
C GLU A 188 -17.96 -2.53 1.85
N THR A 189 -18.88 -3.48 1.99
CA THR A 189 -18.73 -4.62 2.91
C THR A 189 -18.69 -5.94 2.16
N SER A 190 -18.50 -7.04 2.91
CA SER A 190 -18.57 -8.40 2.39
C SER A 190 -19.91 -8.73 1.70
N GLN A 191 -20.97 -7.98 1.97
CA GLN A 191 -22.26 -8.14 1.27
C GLN A 191 -22.17 -7.81 -0.23
N ALA A 192 -21.33 -6.84 -0.60
CA ALA A 192 -21.02 -6.55 -2.00
C ALA A 192 -19.92 -7.47 -2.58
N ASN A 193 -19.49 -8.48 -1.82
CA ASN A 193 -18.34 -9.34 -2.13
C ASN A 193 -17.05 -8.56 -2.38
N CYS A 194 -16.84 -7.44 -1.66
CA CYS A 194 -15.59 -6.71 -1.71
C CYS A 194 -14.46 -7.60 -1.19
N ALA A 195 -13.41 -7.78 -2.00
CA ALA A 195 -12.17 -8.37 -1.51
C ALA A 195 -11.54 -7.36 -0.55
N ASP A 196 -11.38 -7.75 0.72
CA ASP A 196 -10.72 -6.94 1.72
C ASP A 196 -9.35 -6.49 1.18
N GLU A 197 -9.05 -5.17 1.19
CA GLU A 197 -7.78 -4.62 0.71
C GLU A 197 -6.57 -5.14 1.50
N THR A 198 -6.78 -5.79 2.64
CA THR A 198 -5.71 -6.56 3.31
C THR A 198 -5.25 -7.77 2.49
N ALA A 199 -6.09 -8.31 1.60
CA ALA A 199 -5.75 -9.44 0.73
C ALA A 199 -4.96 -9.05 -0.53
N THR A 200 -4.99 -7.78 -0.97
CA THR A 200 -4.21 -7.32 -2.13
C THR A 200 -2.77 -6.93 -1.79
N LYS A 201 -2.48 -6.64 -0.50
CA LYS A 201 -1.10 -6.46 0.01
C LYS A 201 -0.45 -7.76 0.48
N GLN A 202 -1.16 -8.88 0.44
CA GLN A 202 -0.69 -10.18 0.87
C GLN A 202 -0.55 -11.13 -0.32
N ILE A 203 0.68 -11.44 -0.69
CA ILE A 203 0.98 -12.57 -1.59
C ILE A 203 1.33 -13.74 -0.67
N LEU A 204 0.56 -14.84 -0.71
CA LEU A 204 0.77 -16.01 0.15
C LEU A 204 0.73 -15.70 1.67
N GLY A 205 -0.08 -14.72 2.09
CA GLY A 205 -0.20 -14.33 3.51
C GLY A 205 0.98 -13.52 4.05
N LEU A 206 1.91 -13.08 3.18
CA LEU A 206 3.06 -12.26 3.53
C LEU A 206 2.93 -10.85 2.94
N ASN A 207 3.28 -9.84 3.73
CA ASN A 207 3.26 -8.44 3.30
C ASN A 207 4.08 -8.25 2.02
N PHE A 208 3.58 -7.47 1.06
CA PHE A 208 4.27 -7.18 -0.21
C PHE A 208 5.75 -6.80 -0.04
N GLY A 209 6.07 -5.96 0.97
CA GLY A 209 7.45 -5.60 1.30
C GLY A 209 8.31 -6.80 1.71
N THR A 210 7.76 -7.73 2.50
CA THR A 210 8.49 -8.95 2.92
C THR A 210 8.72 -9.90 1.75
N PHE A 211 7.77 -10.01 0.82
CA PHE A 211 7.92 -10.84 -0.37
C PHE A 211 9.06 -10.32 -1.27
N VAL A 212 9.10 -9.01 -1.52
CA VAL A 212 10.18 -8.37 -2.31
C VAL A 212 11.54 -8.55 -1.62
N SER A 213 11.61 -8.39 -0.30
CA SER A 213 12.85 -8.61 0.46
C SER A 213 13.33 -10.07 0.41
N LEU A 214 12.42 -11.05 0.47
CA LEU A 214 12.78 -12.47 0.37
C LEU A 214 13.32 -12.81 -1.02
N VAL A 215 12.69 -12.32 -2.08
CA VAL A 215 13.15 -12.55 -3.47
C VAL A 215 14.54 -11.94 -3.69
N LEU A 216 14.77 -10.70 -3.23
CA LEU A 216 16.08 -10.06 -3.31
C LEU A 216 17.14 -10.78 -2.47
N GLY A 217 16.77 -11.24 -1.27
CA GLY A 217 17.67 -12.00 -0.39
C GLY A 217 18.10 -13.33 -1.01
N ILE A 218 17.15 -14.09 -1.57
CA ILE A 218 17.44 -15.36 -2.27
C ILE A 218 18.35 -15.12 -3.47
N PHE A 219 18.09 -14.06 -4.25
CA PHE A 219 18.93 -13.72 -5.40
C PHE A 219 20.38 -13.42 -4.99
N LEU A 220 20.59 -12.63 -3.93
CA LEU A 220 21.91 -12.33 -3.42
C LEU A 220 22.64 -13.57 -2.90
N ILE A 221 21.95 -14.45 -2.18
CA ILE A 221 22.51 -15.72 -1.69
C ILE A 221 22.93 -16.60 -2.88
N CYS A 222 22.08 -16.72 -3.91
CA CYS A 222 22.41 -17.47 -5.12
C CYS A 222 23.63 -16.88 -5.83
N CYS A 223 23.75 -15.56 -5.95
CA CYS A 223 24.93 -14.91 -6.54
C CYS A 223 26.21 -15.23 -5.76
N VAL A 224 26.18 -15.16 -4.42
CA VAL A 224 27.33 -15.50 -3.56
C VAL A 224 27.72 -16.97 -3.72
N CYS A 225 26.75 -17.89 -3.75
CA CYS A 225 27.02 -19.31 -3.96
C CYS A 225 27.63 -19.59 -5.34
N VAL A 226 27.13 -18.95 -6.39
CA VAL A 226 27.67 -19.10 -7.76
C VAL A 226 29.10 -18.58 -7.82
N VAL A 227 29.38 -17.40 -7.25
CA VAL A 227 30.74 -16.85 -7.16
C VAL A 227 31.66 -17.78 -6.35
N GLY A 228 31.16 -18.33 -5.24
CA GLY A 228 31.90 -19.32 -4.44
C GLY A 228 32.24 -20.59 -5.24
N VAL A 229 31.29 -21.14 -5.98
CA VAL A 229 31.52 -22.30 -6.85
C VAL A 229 32.52 -21.97 -7.96
N ILE A 230 32.39 -20.80 -8.60
CA ILE A 230 33.34 -20.32 -9.61
C ILE A 230 34.75 -20.24 -9.03
N ILE A 231 34.92 -19.62 -7.85
CA ILE A 231 36.20 -19.54 -7.15
C ILE A 231 36.73 -20.94 -6.81
N CYS A 232 35.88 -21.85 -6.31
CA CYS A 232 36.28 -23.24 -6.02
C CYS A 232 36.75 -23.99 -7.26
N VAL A 233 36.08 -23.82 -8.40
CA VAL A 233 36.46 -24.42 -9.68
C VAL A 233 37.80 -23.85 -10.17
N PHE A 234 37.97 -22.52 -10.15
CA PHE A 234 39.24 -21.89 -10.52
C PHE A 234 40.39 -22.29 -9.61
N ARG A 235 40.15 -22.42 -8.29
CA ARG A 235 41.16 -22.91 -7.34
C ARG A 235 41.50 -24.38 -7.59
N LYS A 236 40.52 -25.20 -7.93
CA LYS A 236 40.73 -26.62 -8.27
C LYS A 236 41.56 -26.78 -9.55
N GLU A 237 41.26 -25.99 -10.59
CA GLU A 237 42.06 -25.98 -11.82
C GLU A 237 43.50 -25.46 -11.58
N ALA A 238 43.67 -24.43 -10.75
CA ALA A 238 44.99 -23.94 -10.36
C ALA A 238 45.80 -25.00 -9.57
N GLN A 239 45.14 -25.76 -8.69
CA GLN A 239 45.75 -26.83 -7.91
C GLN A 239 46.12 -28.05 -8.78
N GLN A 240 45.31 -28.38 -9.81
CA GLN A 240 45.66 -29.41 -10.79
C GLN A 240 46.89 -29.04 -11.64
N ARG A 241 47.09 -27.76 -11.99
CA ARG A 241 48.30 -27.31 -12.70
C ARG A 241 49.58 -27.42 -11.87
N GLN A 242 49.51 -27.32 -10.54
CA GLN A 242 50.67 -27.54 -9.68
C GLN A 242 51.07 -29.02 -9.59
N LEU A 243 50.10 -29.95 -9.59
CA LEU A 243 50.36 -31.39 -9.55
C LEU A 243 51.00 -31.93 -10.85
N GLU A 244 50.72 -31.34 -12.01
CA GLU A 244 51.40 -31.67 -13.28
C GLU A 244 52.84 -31.13 -13.36
N THR A 245 53.16 -30.06 -12.63
CA THR A 245 54.51 -29.46 -12.64
C THR A 245 55.50 -30.27 -11.79
N GLU A 246 55.04 -30.97 -10.75
CA GLU A 246 55.89 -31.82 -9.88
C GLU A 246 56.14 -33.23 -10.48
N ALA A 247 55.40 -33.63 -11.51
CA ALA A 247 55.57 -34.92 -12.19
C ALA A 247 56.58 -34.90 -13.36
N HIS A 248 57.04 -33.72 -13.80
CA HIS A 248 57.88 -33.57 -15.00
C HIS A 248 59.35 -33.20 -14.74
N LEU A 249 59.81 -33.11 -13.48
CA LEU A 249 61.21 -32.81 -13.14
C LEU A 249 61.79 -33.80 -12.11
N GLY A 250 61.72 -35.10 -12.40
CA GLY A 250 62.49 -36.15 -11.73
C GLY A 250 63.42 -36.85 -12.71
N THR A 251 64.61 -36.30 -12.95
CA THR A 251 65.68 -36.92 -13.76
C THR A 251 66.79 -37.54 -12.87
N PRO A 252 67.56 -38.51 -13.39
CA PRO A 252 68.33 -39.48 -12.60
C PRO A 252 69.79 -39.07 -12.28
N HIS A 253 70.32 -39.64 -11.18
CA HIS A 253 71.72 -40.06 -10.84
C HIS A 253 72.89 -39.10 -11.22
N SER A 254 73.93 -38.80 -10.42
CA SER A 254 74.63 -39.55 -9.35
C SER A 254 75.85 -38.74 -8.83
N MET A 255 76.26 -39.00 -7.58
CA MET A 255 77.65 -38.99 -7.03
C MET A 255 78.44 -37.65 -6.96
N VAL A 256 79.29 -37.30 -5.97
CA VAL A 256 79.82 -37.89 -4.73
C VAL A 256 80.60 -36.77 -3.98
N VAL A 257 80.47 -36.74 -2.64
CA VAL A 257 81.45 -36.36 -1.58
C VAL A 257 82.11 -34.97 -1.56
N GLY A 258 82.03 -34.30 -0.39
CA GLY A 258 83.08 -33.37 0.06
C GLY A 258 82.68 -32.36 1.16
N GLN A 259 82.89 -32.75 2.43
CA GLN A 259 83.35 -31.93 3.58
C GLN A 259 82.58 -30.68 4.09
N SER A 260 82.27 -30.72 5.40
CA SER A 260 82.03 -29.59 6.31
C SER A 260 83.37 -29.11 6.91
N PRO A 261 83.54 -27.83 7.31
CA PRO A 261 83.28 -27.42 8.71
C PRO A 261 82.78 -25.96 8.91
N TYR A 262 82.14 -25.73 10.08
CA TYR A 262 81.81 -24.46 10.78
C TYR A 262 83.07 -23.58 11.10
N PRO A 263 83.06 -22.42 11.85
CA PRO A 263 82.03 -21.76 12.71
C PRO A 263 82.01 -20.18 12.80
N THR A 264 81.07 -19.65 13.64
CA THR A 264 81.12 -18.48 14.60
C THR A 264 81.23 -17.01 14.11
N GLU A 265 80.19 -16.15 14.22
CA GLU A 265 79.66 -15.29 15.35
C GLU A 265 80.24 -13.83 15.36
N PRO A 266 79.69 -12.75 16.01
CA PRO A 266 78.38 -12.51 16.69
C PRO A 266 77.72 -11.08 16.53
N THR A 267 76.45 -10.95 17.00
CA THR A 267 75.71 -9.80 17.67
C THR A 267 75.55 -8.40 17.02
N PHE A 268 74.51 -7.56 17.19
CA PHE A 268 73.44 -7.27 18.20
C PHE A 268 72.37 -6.35 17.46
N ASN A 269 71.04 -6.48 17.53
CA ASN A 269 70.10 -5.97 18.56
C ASN A 269 68.61 -6.25 18.15
N THR A 270 67.73 -6.39 19.14
CA THR A 270 66.30 -6.83 19.29
C THR A 270 65.17 -5.97 18.64
N PRO A 271 63.83 -6.27 18.76
CA PRO A 271 63.10 -7.42 19.39
C PRO A 271 61.87 -8.06 18.63
N HIS A 272 61.52 -9.27 19.10
CA HIS A 272 60.20 -9.98 19.30
C HIS A 272 59.20 -10.26 18.13
N CYS A 273 58.85 -11.52 17.69
CA CYS A 273 58.37 -12.81 18.29
C CYS A 273 56.82 -12.90 18.45
N GLN A 274 56.05 -13.98 18.16
CA GLN A 274 56.27 -15.45 18.10
C GLN A 274 55.15 -16.22 17.32
N LEU A 275 55.44 -17.51 17.07
CA LEU A 275 54.70 -18.60 16.40
C LEU A 275 53.76 -19.44 17.30
N GLU A 276 52.75 -20.05 16.64
CA GLU A 276 52.21 -21.43 16.70
C GLU A 276 51.59 -22.11 17.96
N GLU A 277 50.60 -22.96 17.65
CA GLU A 277 49.64 -23.73 18.46
C GLU A 277 50.20 -24.95 19.23
N LYS A 278 49.48 -25.38 20.30
CA LYS A 278 48.89 -26.75 20.48
C LYS A 278 47.91 -26.81 21.69
N PRO A 279 46.84 -27.65 21.71
CA PRO A 279 45.82 -27.71 22.78
C PRO A 279 45.89 -29.03 23.61
N PRO A 280 44.89 -29.41 24.46
CA PRO A 280 43.98 -28.73 25.43
C PRO A 280 44.18 -29.32 26.88
N PRO A 281 43.53 -28.91 28.02
CA PRO A 281 42.10 -29.13 28.36
C PRO A 281 41.43 -28.09 29.34
N TYR A 282 40.13 -28.25 29.61
CA TYR A 282 39.25 -27.55 30.61
C TYR A 282 39.77 -27.62 32.07
N PRO A 283 39.11 -27.06 33.15
CA PRO A 283 37.98 -26.11 33.31
C PRO A 283 38.22 -24.97 34.37
N GLY A 284 37.24 -24.06 34.55
CA GLY A 284 36.84 -23.58 35.90
C GLY A 284 37.23 -22.15 36.37
N ASN A 285 36.24 -21.25 36.33
CA ASN A 285 35.71 -20.33 37.38
C ASN A 285 36.71 -19.64 38.35
N THR A 286 36.55 -18.36 38.75
CA THR A 286 35.84 -17.96 40.01
C THR A 286 36.02 -16.44 40.35
N PHE A 287 34.91 -15.68 40.54
CA PHE A 287 34.61 -14.56 41.51
C PHE A 287 35.43 -13.22 41.47
N LEU A 288 35.04 -12.03 41.99
CA LEU A 288 34.17 -11.51 43.08
C LEU A 288 33.59 -10.10 42.71
N HIS A 289 32.34 -9.71 43.04
CA HIS A 289 31.80 -9.05 44.27
C HIS A 289 32.34 -7.62 44.58
N PRO A 290 31.48 -6.65 45.00
CA PRO A 290 30.92 -6.62 46.37
C PRO A 290 29.40 -6.25 46.43
N THR A 291 28.58 -7.06 47.09
CA THR A 291 27.89 -6.86 48.40
C THR A 291 27.16 -5.52 48.58
N GLN A 292 25.83 -5.58 48.65
CA GLN A 292 25.08 -4.97 49.75
C GLN A 292 23.73 -5.67 50.00
N ASP A 293 23.56 -6.03 51.28
CA ASP A 293 22.41 -6.50 52.07
C ASP A 293 21.00 -6.25 51.49
N GLY A 294 20.12 -7.25 51.47
CA GLY A 294 19.25 -7.66 52.60
C GLY A 294 17.87 -7.01 52.42
N VAL A 295 16.73 -7.72 52.28
CA VAL A 295 15.95 -8.33 53.37
C VAL A 295 14.69 -9.00 52.77
N HIS A 296 14.46 -10.25 53.16
CA HIS A 296 13.20 -10.98 53.46
C HIS A 296 11.81 -10.68 52.81
N ARG A 297 11.24 -11.80 52.31
CA ARG A 297 9.91 -12.42 52.58
C ARG A 297 8.60 -11.99 51.88
N GLU A 298 8.04 -12.99 51.20
CA GLU A 298 6.68 -13.58 51.32
C GLU A 298 5.40 -12.79 51.01
N GLY A 299 4.46 -13.48 50.34
CA GLY A 299 3.01 -13.18 50.26
C GLY A 299 2.58 -12.72 48.87
N VAL A 300 2.04 -13.55 47.98
CA VAL A 300 0.63 -14.02 47.92
C VAL A 300 -0.37 -12.86 48.01
N TYR A 301 -1.09 -12.56 46.92
CA TYR A 301 -2.57 -12.55 46.82
C TYR A 301 -3.08 -11.99 45.47
N TYR A 302 -4.15 -12.61 44.98
CA TYR A 302 -4.96 -12.25 43.80
C TYR A 302 -5.87 -11.05 44.05
N HIS A 303 -6.26 -10.34 42.98
CA HIS A 303 -7.62 -9.82 42.68
C HIS A 303 -7.54 -9.16 41.28
N ALA A 304 -8.27 -9.56 40.23
CA ALA A 304 -9.72 -9.56 40.05
C ALA A 304 -10.39 -8.23 40.43
N LYS A 305 -10.38 -7.28 39.49
CA LYS A 305 -11.58 -6.60 39.01
C LYS A 305 -11.36 -6.03 37.61
#